data_AF-A0A2V5X0N0-F1
#
_entry.id   AF-A0A2V5X0N0-F1
#
_cell.length_a   1.000
_cell.length_b   1.000
_cell.length_c   1.000
_cell.angle_alpha   90.00
_cell.angle_beta   90.00
_cell.angle_gamma   90.00
#
_symmetry.space_group_name_H-M   'P 1'
#
loop_
_entity.id
_entity.type
_entity.pdbx_description
1 polymer ?
#
loop_
_entity_poly.entity_id
_entity_poly.type
_entity_poly.pdbx_seq_one_letter_code
_entity_poly.pdbx_strand_id
1 'polypeptide(L)' 'MILGTGFAPFRGGPLRFAEHFGIEKVAQEMERLAQTDDKFAPCEILKKHAREGTKFYES' A
#
# COMPACT_ATOMS: atom_id res chain seq x y z
N MET A 1 3.77 -2.35 -13.22
CA MET A 1 4.49 -3.11 -12.17
C MET A 1 4.40 -4.62 -12.35
N ILE A 2 3.31 -5.18 -12.91
CA ILE A 2 3.25 -6.63 -13.20
C ILE A 2 4.16 -6.99 -14.38
N LEU A 3 4.02 -6.30 -15.53
CA LEU A 3 4.76 -6.61 -16.77
C LEU A 3 6.16 -5.99 -16.88
N GLY A 4 6.66 -5.33 -15.83
CA GLY A 4 7.94 -4.61 -15.87
C GLY A 4 8.87 -5.02 -14.74
N THR A 5 8.54 -4.60 -13.52
CA THR A 5 9.34 -4.84 -12.32
C THR A 5 9.22 -6.27 -11.74
N GLY A 6 8.51 -7.18 -12.42
CA GLY A 6 8.35 -8.57 -12.00
C GLY A 6 7.44 -8.78 -10.77
N PHE A 7 6.52 -7.85 -10.48
CA PHE A 7 5.59 -8.04 -9.37
C PHE A 7 4.64 -9.21 -9.64
N ALA A 8 4.47 -10.09 -8.64
CA ALA A 8 3.69 -11.32 -8.74
C ALA A 8 2.30 -11.09 -9.40
N PRO A 9 2.04 -11.65 -10.59
CA PRO A 9 0.81 -11.39 -11.34
C PRO A 9 -0.46 -11.79 -10.59
N PHE A 10 -0.42 -12.90 -9.84
CA PHE A 10 -1.55 -13.40 -9.05
C PHE A 10 -1.92 -12.51 -7.85
N ARG A 11 -1.07 -11.53 -7.50
CA ARG A 11 -1.39 -10.48 -6.51
C ARG A 11 -1.94 -9.20 -7.14
N GLY A 12 -1.95 -9.12 -8.48
CA GLY A 12 -2.60 -8.04 -9.21
C GLY A 12 -1.91 -6.66 -9.12
N GLY A 13 -0.64 -6.63 -8.74
CA GLY A 13 0.12 -5.40 -8.53
C GLY A 13 0.09 -4.91 -7.07
N PRO A 14 0.97 -3.98 -6.67
CA PRO A 14 1.13 -3.61 -5.27
C PRO A 14 -0.07 -2.87 -4.68
N LEU A 15 -0.80 -2.06 -5.47
CA LEU A 15 -2.00 -1.38 -4.95
C LEU A 15 -3.17 -2.37 -4.73
N ARG A 16 -3.38 -3.29 -5.67
CA ARG A 16 -4.40 -4.35 -5.50
C ARG A 16 -4.02 -5.31 -4.36
N PHE A 17 -2.73 -5.61 -4.23
CA PHE A 17 -2.22 -6.35 -3.08
C PHE A 17 -2.44 -5.59 -1.77
N ALA A 18 -2.19 -4.28 -1.72
CA ALA A 18 -2.41 -3.47 -0.52
C ALA A 18 -3.87 -3.48 -0.07
N GLU A 19 -4.83 -3.42 -1.00
CA GLU A 19 -6.25 -3.57 -0.68
C GLU A 19 -6.59 -4.95 -0.11
N HIS A 20 -6.06 -6.01 -0.73
CA HIS A 20 -6.28 -7.38 -0.25
C HIS A 20 -5.63 -7.65 1.11
N PHE A 21 -4.43 -7.12 1.34
CA PHE A 21 -3.70 -7.25 2.59
C PHE A 21 -4.30 -6.38 3.71
N GLY A 22 -4.87 -5.23 3.34
CA GLY A 22 -5.43 -4.22 4.21
C GLY A 22 -4.59 -2.94 4.17
N ILE A 23 -5.17 -1.86 3.63
CA ILE A 23 -4.48 -0.57 3.47
C ILE A 23 -3.98 0.00 4.80
N GLU A 24 -4.79 -0.13 5.86
CA GLU A 24 -4.40 0.29 7.20
C GLU A 24 -3.14 -0.44 7.68
N LYS A 25 -3.06 -1.76 7.47
CA LYS A 25 -1.88 -2.56 7.85
C LYS A 25 -0.65 -2.15 7.06
N VAL A 26 -0.80 -1.85 5.76
CA VAL A 26 0.31 -1.35 4.93
C VAL A 26 0.81 -0.01 5.48
N ALA A 27 -0.09 0.92 5.78
CA ALA A 27 0.27 2.22 6.32
C ALA A 27 0.98 2.11 7.68
N GLN A 28 0.47 1.28 8.59
CA GLN A 28 1.09 1.03 9.90
C GLN A 28 2.50 0.43 9.77
N GLU A 29 2.69 -0.52 8.87
CA GLU A 29 4.02 -1.13 8.67
C GLU A 29 4.99 -0.15 8.02
N MET A 30 4.51 0.71 7.12
CA MET A 30 5.30 1.82 6.57
C MET A 30 5.72 2.81 7.65
N GLU A 31 4.82 3.23 8.55
CA GLU A 31 5.16 4.09 9.70
C GLU A 31 6.20 3.42 10.63
N ARG A 32 6.07 2.11 10.87
CA ARG A 32 7.04 1.34 11.66
C ARG A 32 8.42 1.34 11.01
N LEU A 33 8.50 1.18 9.70
CA LEU A 33 9.77 1.23 8.95
C LEU A 33 10.34 2.65 8.86
N ALA A 34 9.48 3.66 8.80
CA ALA A 34 9.87 5.07 8.76
C ALA A 34 10.66 5.52 10.00
N GLN A 35 10.52 4.81 11.13
CA GLN A 35 11.36 5.02 12.32
C GLN A 35 12.85 4.81 12.05
N THR A 36 13.21 4.02 11.03
CA THR A 36 14.60 3.75 10.64
C THR A 36 15.07 4.66 9.51
N ASP A 37 14.20 4.97 8.55
CA ASP A 37 14.52 5.77 7.37
C ASP A 37 13.24 6.43 6.83
N ASP A 38 13.27 7.76 6.74
CA ASP A 38 12.12 8.59 6.32
C ASP A 38 11.59 8.24 4.91
N LYS A 39 12.40 7.59 4.06
CA LYS A 39 11.93 7.13 2.74
C LYS A 39 10.78 6.12 2.80
N PHE A 40 10.55 5.51 3.95
CA PHE A 40 9.44 4.57 4.17
C PHE A 40 8.16 5.25 4.67
N ALA A 41 8.16 6.56 4.90
CA ALA A 41 6.98 7.29 5.34
C ALA A 41 5.81 7.09 4.35
N PRO A 42 4.61 6.71 4.82
CA PRO A 42 3.47 6.54 3.94
C PRO A 42 3.02 7.88 3.37
N CYS A 43 2.67 7.89 2.08
CA CYS A 43 2.18 9.08 1.41
C CYS A 43 0.75 9.42 1.86
N GLU A 44 0.36 10.69 1.70
CA GLU A 44 -0.92 11.19 2.23
C GLU A 44 -2.15 10.49 1.65
N ILE A 45 -2.11 10.07 0.39
CA ILE A 45 -3.21 9.30 -0.22
C ILE A 45 -3.38 7.93 0.45
N LEU A 46 -2.29 7.25 0.81
CA LEU A 46 -2.35 5.97 1.50
C LEU A 46 -2.91 6.14 2.92
N LYS A 47 -2.47 7.18 3.65
CA LYS A 47 -3.02 7.52 4.97
C LYS A 47 -4.50 7.88 4.88
N LYS A 48 -4.93 8.60 3.85
CA LYS A 48 -6.34 8.94 3.61
C LYS A 48 -7.18 7.67 3.46
N HIS A 49 -6.76 6.75 2.58
CA HIS A 49 -7.45 5.48 2.39
C HIS A 49 -7.49 4.62 3.68
N ALA A 50 -6.40 4.61 4.45
CA ALA A 50 -6.36 3.94 5.75
C ALA A 50 -7.37 4.53 6.75
N ARG A 51 -7.47 5.86 6.84
CA ARG A 51 -8.39 6.55 7.76
C ARG A 51 -9.86 6.43 7.34
N GLU A 52 -10.13 6.54 6.04
CA GLU A 52 -11.50 6.57 5.50
C GLU A 52 -12.05 5.17 5.17
N GLY A 53 -11.22 4.13 5.23
CA GLY A 53 -11.61 2.77 4.83
C GLY A 53 -11.92 2.63 3.33
N THR A 54 -11.40 3.55 2.52
CA THR A 54 -11.63 3.60 1.07
C THR A 54 -10.57 2.81 0.30
N LYS A 55 -10.83 2.54 -0.98
CA LYS A 55 -10.00 1.72 -1.87
C LYS A 55 -9.44 2.56 -3.03
N PHE A 56 -8.37 2.07 -3.64
CA PHE A 56 -7.78 2.59 -4.88
C PHE A 56 -8.56 2.17 -6.12
N TYR A 57 -9.18 0.98 -6.12
CA TYR A 57 -9.97 0.47 -7.23
C TYR A 57 -11.46 0.50 -6.90
N GLU A 58 -12.26 0.92 -7.87
CA GLU A 58 -13.72 0.74 -7.86
C GLU A 58 -14.06 -0.75 -7.95
N SER A 59 -15.14 -1.14 -7.28
CA SER A 59 -15.63 -2.53 -7.27
C SER A 59 -16.49 -2.85 -8.48
#